data_AF-M9NJR9-F1
#
_entry.id   AF-M9NJR9-F1
#
_cell.length_a   1.000
_cell.length_b   1.000
_cell.length_c   1.000
_cell.angle_alpha   90.00
_cell.angle_beta   90.00
_cell.angle_gamma   90.00
#
_symmetry.space_group_name_H-M   'P 1'
#
loop_
_entity.id
_entity.type
_entity.pdbx_description
1 polymer ?
#
loop_
_entity_poly.entity_id
_entity_poly.type
_entity_poly.pdbx_seq_one_letter_code
_entity_poly.pdbx_strand_id
1 'polypeptide(L)'
;MIIIPMAGLSSRFFKAGYTQPKYKLLAHGKSLFEWSVNTFESYYQKEKFIFICRDVYDTPAFVDNELKRIGIKDYEIVVLKAETRGQAETVFLALDKVPDDEKLIIFNIDTHEKKFATFNEPNDAYLEVFKGEGEHWSFAQPKGDTTLVERTTEKVRISDLCSNGVYGFKNKKIFIDAYIELIRSNPGEFYIAPMFNFIIAKDMCVRFKLVEHSDHIFMGTPSEYSDFLGETNV
;
A
#
# COMPACT_ATOMS: atom_id res chain seq x y z
N MET A 1 -4.08 4.60 12.47
CA MET A 1 -2.67 4.20 12.18
C MET A 1 -2.43 3.94 10.69
N ILE A 2 -1.23 4.24 10.18
CA ILE A 2 -0.80 3.99 8.78
C ILE A 2 0.40 3.03 8.75
N ILE A 3 0.36 2.00 7.90
CA ILE A 3 1.38 0.94 7.79
C ILE A 3 1.93 0.88 6.36
N ILE A 4 3.24 0.99 6.21
CA ILE A 4 3.93 1.03 4.92
C ILE A 4 4.88 -0.18 4.78
N PRO A 5 4.43 -1.30 4.17
CA PRO A 5 5.29 -2.42 3.83
C PRO A 5 6.19 -2.09 2.63
N MET A 6 7.50 -2.01 2.88
CA MET A 6 8.53 -1.68 1.89
C MET A 6 9.71 -2.68 1.89
N ALA A 7 9.44 -3.93 2.26
CA ALA A 7 10.43 -5.02 2.31
C ALA A 7 10.75 -5.67 0.93
N GLY A 8 10.20 -5.14 -0.16
CA GLY A 8 10.36 -5.68 -1.51
C GLY A 8 11.75 -5.45 -2.14
N LEU A 9 12.07 -6.23 -3.17
CA LEU A 9 13.42 -6.34 -3.74
C LEU A 9 13.79 -5.31 -4.79
N SER A 10 12.86 -4.46 -5.25
CA SER A 10 13.11 -3.54 -6.38
C SER A 10 13.66 -4.22 -7.66
N SER A 11 13.39 -5.52 -7.88
CA SER A 11 14.07 -6.31 -8.92
C SER A 11 13.90 -5.77 -10.33
N ARG A 12 12.77 -5.11 -10.65
CA ARG A 12 12.55 -4.47 -11.96
C ARG A 12 13.53 -3.30 -12.19
N PHE A 13 13.83 -2.54 -11.15
CA PHE A 13 14.80 -1.44 -11.22
C PHE A 13 16.23 -1.97 -11.35
N PHE A 14 16.62 -2.97 -10.56
CA PHE A 14 17.95 -3.58 -10.72
C PHE A 14 18.16 -4.18 -12.13
N LYS A 15 17.13 -4.84 -12.70
CA LYS A 15 17.17 -5.35 -14.09
C LYS A 15 17.26 -4.24 -15.14
N ALA A 16 16.73 -3.04 -14.84
CA ALA A 16 16.81 -1.87 -15.71
C ALA A 16 18.13 -1.08 -15.55
N GLY A 17 19.05 -1.52 -14.68
CA GLY A 17 20.38 -0.93 -14.53
C GLY A 17 20.53 0.04 -13.35
N TYR A 18 19.49 0.25 -12.54
CA TYR A 18 19.63 1.03 -11.31
C TYR A 18 20.46 0.27 -10.27
N THR A 19 21.25 0.98 -9.47
CA THR A 19 22.14 0.39 -8.44
C THR A 19 21.61 0.53 -7.02
N GLN A 20 20.50 1.24 -6.85
CA GLN A 20 19.84 1.48 -5.58
C GLN A 20 18.39 0.96 -5.61
N PRO A 21 17.82 0.60 -4.44
CA PRO A 21 16.41 0.24 -4.36
C PRO A 21 15.52 1.44 -4.74
N LYS A 22 14.34 1.16 -5.31
CA LYS A 22 13.49 2.18 -5.95
C LYS A 22 13.15 3.36 -5.03
N TYR A 23 12.85 3.10 -3.76
CA TYR A 23 12.48 4.13 -2.79
C TYR A 23 13.59 5.15 -2.49
N LYS A 24 14.85 4.84 -2.82
CA LYS A 24 15.99 5.78 -2.71
C LYS A 24 16.23 6.62 -3.97
N LEU A 25 15.60 6.28 -5.09
CA LEU A 25 15.75 7.06 -6.33
C LEU A 25 15.12 8.43 -6.17
N LEU A 26 15.66 9.43 -6.89
CA LEU A 26 15.25 10.82 -6.79
C LEU A 26 14.42 11.22 -8.01
N ALA A 27 13.29 11.87 -7.78
CA ALA A 27 12.52 12.57 -8.80
C ALA A 27 12.17 13.96 -8.27
N HIS A 28 12.36 15.00 -9.10
CA HIS A 28 11.97 16.38 -8.75
C HIS A 28 12.50 16.87 -7.40
N GLY A 29 13.75 16.50 -7.07
CA GLY A 29 14.43 16.91 -5.83
C GLY A 29 14.06 16.13 -4.57
N LYS A 30 13.17 15.13 -4.66
CA LYS A 30 12.71 14.30 -3.54
C LYS A 30 12.94 12.82 -3.82
N SER A 31 13.08 12.01 -2.78
CA SER A 31 13.14 10.55 -2.92
C SER A 31 11.76 9.99 -3.29
N LEU A 32 11.70 8.83 -3.96
CA LEU A 32 10.42 8.15 -4.20
C LEU A 32 9.73 7.75 -2.88
N PHE A 33 10.53 7.48 -1.83
CA PHE A 33 10.03 7.33 -0.47
C PHE A 33 9.28 8.57 0.00
N GLU A 34 9.90 9.75 -0.08
CA GLU A 34 9.27 11.01 0.32
C GLU A 34 8.03 11.31 -0.51
N TRP A 35 8.06 11.10 -1.83
CA TRP A 35 6.88 11.25 -2.68
C TRP A 35 5.73 10.38 -2.18
N SER A 36 5.99 9.09 -1.96
CA SER A 36 4.94 8.17 -1.51
C SER A 36 4.41 8.51 -0.11
N VAL A 37 5.29 8.89 0.84
CA VAL A 37 4.89 9.23 2.20
C VAL A 37 4.15 10.58 2.27
N ASN A 38 4.45 11.52 1.37
CA ASN A 38 3.75 12.81 1.25
C ASN A 38 2.26 12.66 0.89
N THR A 39 1.81 11.48 0.46
CA THR A 39 0.38 11.13 0.42
C THR A 39 -0.31 11.45 1.75
N PHE A 40 0.38 11.25 2.87
CA PHE A 40 -0.17 11.40 4.22
C PHE A 40 0.29 12.66 4.95
N GLU A 41 0.72 13.71 4.25
CA GLU A 41 1.25 14.94 4.86
C GLU A 41 0.33 15.50 5.95
N SER A 42 -0.99 15.55 5.68
CA SER A 42 -1.98 16.07 6.64
C SER A 42 -2.18 15.20 7.90
N TYR A 43 -1.54 14.03 7.96
CA TYR A 43 -1.59 13.04 9.04
C TYR A 43 -0.28 12.92 9.83
N TYR A 44 0.82 13.55 9.42
CA TYR A 44 2.14 13.45 10.07
C TYR A 44 2.14 13.77 11.57
N GLN A 45 1.20 14.60 12.02
CA GLN A 45 1.06 15.04 13.41
C GLN A 45 -0.11 14.36 14.16
N LYS A 46 -0.90 13.54 13.47
CA LYS A 46 -2.17 12.99 13.96
C LYS A 46 -2.17 11.47 14.10
N GLU A 47 -1.42 10.79 13.25
CA GLU A 47 -1.40 9.34 13.16
C GLU A 47 -0.03 8.78 13.49
N LYS A 48 -0.01 7.59 14.11
CA LYS A 48 1.20 6.76 14.19
C LYS A 48 1.43 6.06 12.85
N PHE A 49 2.69 6.04 12.42
CA PHE A 49 3.14 5.33 11.24
C PHE A 49 3.99 4.10 11.59
N ILE A 50 3.84 3.01 10.84
CA ILE A 50 4.72 1.84 10.94
C ILE A 50 5.34 1.59 9.57
N PHE A 51 6.66 1.67 9.49
CA PHE A 51 7.43 1.37 8.28
C PHE A 51 8.07 -0.01 8.43
N ILE A 52 7.80 -0.91 7.48
CA ILE A 52 8.30 -2.28 7.56
C ILE A 52 9.29 -2.51 6.43
N CYS A 53 10.55 -2.68 6.76
CA CYS A 53 11.63 -2.78 5.78
C CYS A 53 12.57 -3.95 6.09
N ARG A 54 13.52 -4.21 5.20
CA ARG A 54 14.65 -5.10 5.46
C ARG A 54 15.90 -4.26 5.69
N ASP A 55 16.83 -4.77 6.49
CA ASP A 55 18.16 -4.16 6.61
C ASP A 55 19.05 -4.53 5.42
N VAL A 56 18.74 -3.91 4.29
CA VAL A 56 19.50 -4.00 3.05
C VAL A 56 19.75 -2.59 2.54
N TYR A 57 20.92 -2.32 1.98
CA TYR A 57 21.27 -1.00 1.45
C TYR A 57 21.13 0.14 2.47
N ASP A 58 21.33 -0.09 3.77
CA ASP A 58 21.13 0.92 4.82
C ASP A 58 19.73 1.55 4.78
N THR A 59 18.71 0.70 4.62
CA THR A 59 17.32 1.15 4.52
C THR A 59 16.77 1.66 5.85
N PRO A 60 16.99 1.01 7.01
CA PRO A 60 16.48 1.52 8.28
C PRO A 60 16.98 2.94 8.59
N ALA A 61 18.28 3.22 8.41
CA ALA A 61 18.82 4.55 8.64
C ALA A 61 18.34 5.57 7.60
N PHE A 62 18.22 5.17 6.33
CA PHE A 62 17.61 6.03 5.29
C PHE A 62 16.18 6.44 5.64
N VAL A 63 15.34 5.47 6.02
CA VAL A 63 13.94 5.70 6.40
C VAL A 63 13.88 6.64 7.61
N ASP A 64 14.65 6.35 8.66
CA ASP A 64 14.69 7.20 9.87
C ASP A 64 15.10 8.66 9.56
N ASN A 65 16.12 8.84 8.72
CA ASN A 65 16.57 10.17 8.30
C ASN A 65 15.51 10.92 7.48
N GLU A 66 14.87 10.25 6.53
CA GLU A 66 13.79 10.85 5.71
C GLU A 66 12.59 11.24 6.56
N LEU A 67 12.14 10.36 7.47
CA LEU A 67 11.02 10.62 8.37
C LEU A 67 11.26 11.81 9.29
N LYS A 68 12.47 11.92 9.86
CA LYS A 68 12.89 13.08 10.65
C LYS A 68 12.91 14.36 9.82
N ARG A 69 13.41 14.28 8.58
CA ARG A 69 13.50 15.43 7.67
C ARG A 69 12.13 15.96 7.26
N ILE A 70 11.19 15.08 6.92
CA ILE A 70 9.82 15.48 6.51
C ILE A 70 8.91 15.78 7.71
N GLY A 71 9.32 15.39 8.93
CA GLY A 71 8.69 15.81 10.18
C GLY A 71 7.54 14.93 10.65
N ILE A 72 7.58 13.61 10.40
CA ILE A 72 6.60 12.69 11.01
C ILE A 72 6.87 12.58 12.51
N LYS A 73 5.83 12.82 13.32
CA LYS A 73 5.95 12.95 14.78
C LYS A 73 6.01 11.61 15.51
N ASP A 74 5.21 10.63 15.07
CA ASP A 74 5.06 9.33 15.72
C ASP A 74 5.21 8.23 14.67
N TYR A 75 6.34 7.55 14.69
CA TYR A 75 6.61 6.44 13.78
C TYR A 75 7.43 5.33 14.45
N GLU A 76 7.30 4.13 13.89
CA GLU A 76 8.10 2.96 14.26
C GLU A 76 8.66 2.30 12.99
N ILE A 77 9.92 1.89 13.03
CA ILE A 77 10.58 1.17 11.93
C ILE A 77 10.76 -0.29 12.36
N VAL A 78 10.06 -1.20 11.70
CA VAL A 78 10.14 -2.64 11.92
C VAL A 78 11.07 -3.25 10.87
N VAL A 79 12.18 -3.82 11.33
CA VAL A 79 13.21 -4.40 10.47
C VAL A 79 13.07 -5.91 10.40
N LEU A 80 12.73 -6.42 9.22
CA LEU A 80 12.61 -7.85 8.94
C LEU A 80 13.98 -8.47 8.62
N LYS A 81 14.18 -9.69 9.13
CA LYS A 81 15.43 -10.45 8.94
C LYS A 81 15.48 -11.24 7.63
N ALA A 82 14.34 -11.45 6.98
CA ALA A 82 14.23 -12.29 5.79
C ALA A 82 13.25 -11.67 4.78
N GLU A 83 13.27 -12.22 3.57
CA GLU A 83 12.27 -11.94 2.55
C GLU A 83 10.92 -12.51 2.97
N THR A 84 9.87 -11.82 2.57
CA THR A 84 8.48 -12.26 2.72
C THR A 84 7.94 -12.64 1.35
N ARG A 85 6.88 -13.43 1.34
CA ARG A 85 6.12 -13.82 0.16
C ARG A 85 5.22 -12.71 -0.36
N GLY A 86 5.21 -11.53 0.25
CA GLY A 86 4.42 -10.39 -0.23
C GLY A 86 4.09 -9.37 0.86
N GLN A 87 3.34 -8.34 0.46
CA GLN A 87 2.94 -7.26 1.35
C GLN A 87 2.08 -7.75 2.52
N ALA A 88 1.19 -8.73 2.30
CA ALA A 88 0.33 -9.23 3.37
C ALA A 88 1.14 -9.91 4.49
N GLU A 89 2.15 -10.72 4.16
CA GLU A 89 3.07 -11.31 5.16
C GLU A 89 3.95 -10.25 5.81
N THR A 90 4.42 -9.27 5.03
CA THR A 90 5.20 -8.14 5.57
C THR A 90 4.42 -7.41 6.67
N VAL A 91 3.16 -7.08 6.42
CA VAL A 91 2.29 -6.42 7.41
C VAL A 91 2.00 -7.36 8.59
N PHE A 92 1.66 -8.63 8.34
CA PHE A 92 1.37 -9.59 9.39
C PHE A 92 2.48 -9.69 10.44
N LEU A 93 3.74 -9.69 10.00
CA LEU A 93 4.92 -9.77 10.86
C LEU A 93 5.14 -8.54 11.77
N ALA A 94 4.38 -7.46 11.58
CA ALA A 94 4.45 -6.24 12.40
C ALA A 94 3.17 -5.98 13.21
N LEU A 95 2.17 -6.87 13.17
CA LEU A 95 0.88 -6.63 13.84
C LEU A 95 0.93 -6.72 15.37
N ASP A 96 2.03 -7.20 15.95
CA ASP A 96 2.27 -7.12 17.39
C ASP A 96 2.42 -5.66 17.87
N LYS A 97 2.73 -4.73 16.95
CA LYS A 97 2.82 -3.29 17.22
C LYS A 97 1.49 -2.55 17.13
N VAL A 98 0.44 -3.22 16.66
CA VAL A 98 -0.88 -2.61 16.43
C VAL A 98 -1.80 -2.94 17.61
N PRO A 99 -2.46 -1.95 18.24
CA PRO A 99 -3.50 -2.21 19.24
C PRO A 99 -4.70 -2.97 18.66
N ASP A 100 -5.42 -3.72 19.50
CA ASP A 100 -6.48 -4.63 19.05
C ASP A 100 -7.64 -3.92 18.32
N ASP A 101 -8.05 -2.74 18.80
CA ASP A 101 -9.18 -1.98 18.27
C ASP A 101 -8.78 -0.82 17.33
N GLU A 102 -7.50 -0.76 16.95
CA GLU A 102 -6.95 0.32 16.11
C GLU A 102 -7.28 0.09 14.62
N LYS A 103 -7.78 1.12 13.94
CA LYS A 103 -7.96 1.10 12.49
C LYS A 103 -6.60 1.14 11.79
N LEU A 104 -6.41 0.26 10.81
CA LEU A 104 -5.19 0.18 9.99
C LEU A 104 -5.49 0.65 8.57
N ILE A 105 -4.62 1.51 8.06
CA ILE A 105 -4.51 1.81 6.64
C ILE A 105 -3.15 1.28 6.19
N ILE A 106 -3.14 0.45 5.16
CA ILE A 106 -1.92 -0.07 4.55
C ILE A 106 -1.72 0.65 3.22
N PHE A 107 -0.49 1.07 2.95
CA PHE A 107 -0.13 1.71 1.70
C PHE A 107 1.24 1.26 1.20
N ASN A 108 1.36 1.12 -0.10
CA ASN A 108 2.59 0.76 -0.81
C ASN A 108 3.56 1.96 -0.91
N ILE A 109 4.82 1.70 -1.25
CA ILE A 109 5.87 2.75 -1.38
C ILE A 109 6.12 3.21 -2.82
N ASP A 110 5.21 2.87 -3.74
CA ASP A 110 5.31 3.15 -5.17
C ASP A 110 4.12 3.91 -5.73
N THR A 111 3.35 4.54 -4.86
CA THR A 111 2.25 5.41 -5.26
C THR A 111 2.33 6.68 -4.42
N HIS A 112 2.09 7.82 -5.06
CA HIS A 112 1.80 9.09 -4.41
C HIS A 112 0.36 9.49 -4.76
N GLU A 113 -0.42 9.89 -3.76
CA GLU A 113 -1.77 10.45 -3.95
C GLU A 113 -1.81 11.86 -3.37
N LYS A 114 -2.16 12.84 -4.21
CA LYS A 114 -2.17 14.27 -3.88
C LYS A 114 -3.24 14.65 -2.85
N LYS A 115 -4.33 13.88 -2.75
CA LYS A 115 -5.53 14.22 -1.98
C LYS A 115 -6.06 13.07 -1.12
N PHE A 116 -5.18 12.41 -0.39
CA PHE A 116 -5.60 11.34 0.50
C PHE A 116 -6.54 11.84 1.61
N ALA A 117 -7.63 11.10 1.80
CA ALA A 117 -8.56 11.27 2.90
C ALA A 117 -9.04 9.91 3.39
N THR A 118 -9.11 9.71 4.71
CA THR A 118 -9.63 8.46 5.26
C THR A 118 -11.08 8.22 4.84
N PHE A 119 -11.42 6.97 4.55
CA PHE A 119 -12.79 6.61 4.23
C PHE A 119 -13.64 6.50 5.50
N ASN A 120 -14.67 7.34 5.61
CA ASN A 120 -15.44 7.51 6.84
C ASN A 120 -16.78 6.76 6.84
N GLU A 121 -17.21 6.17 5.72
CA GLU A 121 -18.43 5.37 5.69
C GLU A 121 -18.29 4.11 6.54
N PRO A 122 -19.35 3.62 7.21
CA PRO A 122 -19.31 2.38 7.95
C PRO A 122 -18.89 1.19 7.07
N ASN A 123 -17.78 0.54 7.45
CA ASN A 123 -17.22 -0.63 6.81
C ASN A 123 -16.39 -1.45 7.81
N ASP A 124 -16.18 -2.72 7.50
CA ASP A 124 -15.24 -3.60 8.19
C ASP A 124 -13.87 -3.60 7.50
N ALA A 125 -13.84 -3.41 6.19
CA ALA A 125 -12.65 -3.14 5.41
C ALA A 125 -13.01 -2.31 4.17
N TYR A 126 -12.03 -1.59 3.62
CA TYR A 126 -12.19 -0.93 2.33
C TYR A 126 -10.91 -0.96 1.51
N LEU A 127 -11.06 -0.85 0.18
CA LEU A 127 -9.95 -0.56 -0.71
C LEU A 127 -10.22 0.73 -1.47
N GLU A 128 -9.19 1.54 -1.65
CA GLU A 128 -9.31 2.70 -2.52
C GLU A 128 -9.03 2.29 -3.96
N VAL A 129 -9.83 2.85 -4.86
CA VAL A 129 -9.81 2.50 -6.28
C VAL A 129 -9.95 3.75 -7.14
N PHE A 130 -9.39 3.70 -8.32
CA PHE A 130 -9.60 4.69 -9.38
C PHE A 130 -10.09 3.98 -10.64
N LYS A 131 -10.69 4.73 -11.57
CA LYS A 131 -11.00 4.19 -12.90
C LYS A 131 -9.74 4.17 -13.76
N GLY A 132 -9.27 2.97 -14.10
CA GLY A 132 -8.00 2.77 -14.79
C GLY A 132 -8.06 1.80 -15.95
N GLU A 133 -7.02 1.82 -16.77
CA GLU A 133 -6.77 0.87 -17.86
C GLU A 133 -5.62 -0.10 -17.52
N GLY A 134 -5.48 -1.15 -18.33
CA GLY A 134 -4.47 -2.19 -18.15
C GLY A 134 -4.94 -3.37 -17.29
N GLU A 135 -4.07 -4.36 -17.15
CA GLU A 135 -4.36 -5.64 -16.47
C GLU A 135 -3.42 -5.94 -15.30
N HIS A 136 -2.46 -5.05 -15.03
CA HIS A 136 -1.40 -5.27 -14.04
C HIS A 136 -1.79 -4.89 -12.60
N TRP A 137 -3.00 -4.35 -12.41
CA TRP A 137 -3.55 -3.91 -11.15
C TRP A 137 -4.21 -5.04 -10.34
N SER A 138 -4.52 -4.75 -9.09
CA SER A 138 -5.60 -5.44 -8.39
C SER A 138 -6.94 -4.75 -8.73
N PHE A 139 -8.03 -5.51 -8.83
CA PHE A 139 -9.33 -5.01 -9.25
C PHE A 139 -10.41 -5.26 -8.19
N ALA A 140 -11.38 -4.35 -8.11
CA ALA A 140 -12.59 -4.49 -7.28
C ALA A 140 -13.83 -4.61 -8.16
N GLN A 141 -14.64 -5.66 -8.01
CA GLN A 141 -15.96 -5.73 -8.62
C GLN A 141 -16.98 -5.05 -7.70
N PRO A 142 -17.70 -4.01 -8.15
CA PRO A 142 -18.78 -3.43 -7.36
C PRO A 142 -20.01 -4.35 -7.35
N LYS A 143 -20.76 -4.36 -6.24
CA LYS A 143 -22.06 -5.03 -6.13
C LYS A 143 -23.16 -4.09 -6.60
N GLY A 144 -23.51 -4.17 -7.88
CA GLY A 144 -24.46 -3.25 -8.53
C GLY A 144 -23.99 -1.79 -8.44
N ASP A 145 -24.94 -0.85 -8.36
CA ASP A 145 -24.66 0.59 -8.30
C ASP A 145 -24.41 1.08 -6.85
N THR A 146 -23.57 0.36 -6.10
CA THR A 146 -23.24 0.68 -4.70
C THR A 146 -21.73 0.74 -4.48
N THR A 147 -21.28 1.22 -3.31
CA THR A 147 -19.86 1.14 -2.91
C THR A 147 -19.47 -0.22 -2.33
N LEU A 148 -20.38 -1.20 -2.27
CA LEU A 148 -20.06 -2.54 -1.77
C LEU A 148 -19.24 -3.31 -2.81
N VAL A 149 -18.28 -4.11 -2.33
CA VAL A 149 -17.43 -4.96 -3.18
C VAL A 149 -18.00 -6.37 -3.21
N GLU A 150 -18.20 -6.92 -4.40
CA GLU A 150 -18.63 -8.31 -4.61
C GLU A 150 -17.44 -9.29 -4.56
N ARG A 151 -16.31 -8.92 -5.17
CA ARG A 151 -15.06 -9.69 -5.14
C ARG A 151 -13.87 -8.83 -5.55
N THR A 152 -12.67 -9.30 -5.24
CA THR A 152 -11.40 -8.72 -5.69
C THR A 152 -10.57 -9.74 -6.46
N THR A 153 -9.73 -9.26 -7.37
CA THR A 153 -8.76 -10.09 -8.10
C THR A 153 -7.40 -9.40 -8.16
N GLU A 154 -6.34 -10.19 -8.28
CA GLU A 154 -4.99 -9.72 -8.55
C GLU A 154 -4.64 -10.01 -10.01
N LYS A 155 -4.27 -8.98 -10.79
CA LYS A 155 -3.81 -9.10 -12.18
C LYS A 155 -4.76 -9.81 -13.14
N VAL A 156 -6.05 -9.84 -12.79
CA VAL A 156 -7.12 -10.36 -13.65
C VAL A 156 -8.20 -9.29 -13.69
N ARG A 157 -8.37 -8.66 -14.86
CA ARG A 157 -9.31 -7.57 -15.02
C ARG A 157 -10.75 -8.07 -14.94
N ILE A 158 -11.47 -7.63 -13.91
CA ILE A 158 -12.91 -7.94 -13.72
C ILE A 158 -13.78 -6.68 -13.78
N SER A 159 -13.18 -5.49 -13.64
CA SER A 159 -13.84 -4.19 -13.67
C SER A 159 -12.86 -3.12 -14.20
N ASP A 160 -13.31 -1.86 -14.23
CA ASP A 160 -12.48 -0.67 -14.44
C ASP A 160 -11.95 -0.07 -13.13
N LEU A 161 -12.29 -0.64 -11.97
CA LEU A 161 -11.88 -0.16 -10.65
C LEU A 161 -10.55 -0.80 -10.23
N CYS A 162 -9.46 -0.08 -10.47
CA CYS A 162 -8.10 -0.48 -10.15
C CYS A 162 -7.73 0.00 -8.74
N SER A 163 -7.12 -0.86 -7.93
CA SER A 163 -6.59 -0.43 -6.62
C SER A 163 -5.34 0.44 -6.80
N ASN A 164 -5.25 1.51 -6.01
CA ASN A 164 -4.06 2.36 -5.91
C ASN A 164 -3.08 1.91 -4.82
N GLY A 165 -3.37 0.82 -4.11
CA GLY A 165 -2.53 0.31 -3.01
C GLY A 165 -2.94 0.73 -1.60
N VAL A 166 -3.99 1.56 -1.44
CA VAL A 166 -4.58 1.85 -0.12
C VAL A 166 -5.58 0.75 0.25
N TYR A 167 -5.33 0.11 1.40
CA TYR A 167 -6.21 -0.90 1.98
C TYR A 167 -6.50 -0.57 3.44
N GLY A 168 -7.77 -0.33 3.77
CA GLY A 168 -8.23 -0.06 5.12
C GLY A 168 -8.87 -1.28 5.78
N PHE A 169 -8.59 -1.48 7.06
CA PHE A 169 -9.21 -2.50 7.89
C PHE A 169 -9.64 -1.86 9.20
N LYS A 170 -10.85 -2.21 9.66
CA LYS A 170 -11.40 -1.68 10.91
C LYS A 170 -10.57 -2.03 12.13
N ASN A 171 -9.92 -3.19 12.12
CA ASN A 171 -8.97 -3.61 13.15
C ASN A 171 -8.03 -4.74 12.67
N LYS A 172 -7.02 -5.06 13.47
CA LYS A 172 -6.02 -6.08 13.11
C LYS A 172 -6.59 -7.49 13.09
N LYS A 173 -7.65 -7.77 13.86
CA LYS A 173 -8.29 -9.09 13.88
C LYS A 173 -8.83 -9.46 12.49
N ILE A 174 -9.49 -8.52 11.81
CA ILE A 174 -10.01 -8.73 10.45
C ILE A 174 -8.87 -9.05 9.48
N PHE A 175 -7.78 -8.30 9.56
CA PHE A 175 -6.60 -8.57 8.75
C PHE A 175 -6.01 -9.95 9.03
N ILE A 176 -5.79 -10.31 10.30
CA ILE A 176 -5.22 -11.59 10.72
C ILE A 176 -6.07 -12.76 10.23
N ASP A 177 -7.39 -12.69 10.45
CA ASP A 177 -8.32 -13.73 10.04
C ASP A 177 -8.27 -13.95 8.52
N ALA A 178 -8.23 -12.86 7.72
CA ALA A 178 -8.14 -12.94 6.27
C ALA A 178 -6.77 -13.43 5.79
N TYR A 179 -5.69 -13.05 6.47
CA TYR A 179 -4.33 -13.50 6.18
C TYR A 179 -4.18 -15.01 6.43
N ILE A 180 -4.77 -15.53 7.52
CA ILE A 180 -4.77 -16.95 7.84
C ILE A 180 -5.45 -17.77 6.74
N GLU A 181 -6.54 -17.28 6.15
CA GLU A 181 -7.15 -17.96 5.00
C GLU A 181 -6.28 -17.87 3.74
N LEU A 182 -5.66 -16.72 3.47
CA LEU A 182 -4.74 -16.53 2.34
C LEU A 182 -3.59 -17.54 2.36
N ILE A 183 -2.93 -17.72 3.50
CA ILE A 183 -1.78 -18.64 3.60
C ILE A 183 -2.16 -20.12 3.48
N ARG A 184 -3.44 -20.45 3.74
CA ARG A 184 -3.97 -21.81 3.56
C ARG A 184 -4.31 -22.12 2.11
N SER A 185 -4.78 -21.13 1.36
CA SER A 185 -5.30 -21.31 0.01
C SER A 185 -4.31 -21.01 -1.11
N ASN A 186 -3.22 -20.29 -0.82
CA ASN A 186 -2.29 -19.81 -1.82
C ASN A 186 -0.85 -20.25 -1.49
N PRO A 187 -0.16 -20.98 -2.39
CA PRO A 187 1.26 -21.31 -2.21
C PRO A 187 2.21 -20.21 -2.74
N GLY A 188 1.69 -19.23 -3.48
CA GLY A 188 2.47 -18.20 -4.18
C GLY A 188 2.64 -16.90 -3.39
N GLU A 189 2.62 -15.77 -4.10
CA GLU A 189 2.78 -14.45 -3.51
C GLU A 189 1.53 -14.00 -2.72
N PHE A 190 1.76 -13.33 -1.59
CA PHE A 190 0.74 -12.90 -0.64
C PHE A 190 0.42 -11.41 -0.80
N TYR A 191 -0.46 -11.14 -1.76
CA TYR A 191 -1.05 -9.81 -1.99
C TYR A 191 -2.17 -9.51 -1.00
N ILE A 192 -2.41 -8.22 -0.75
CA ILE A 192 -3.48 -7.77 0.16
C ILE A 192 -4.86 -7.83 -0.51
N ALA A 193 -4.97 -7.42 -1.78
CA ALA A 193 -6.28 -7.36 -2.45
C ALA A 193 -7.08 -8.68 -2.42
N PRO A 194 -6.49 -9.87 -2.67
CA PRO A 194 -7.22 -11.14 -2.56
C PRO A 194 -7.78 -11.44 -1.16
N MET A 195 -7.21 -10.85 -0.10
CA MET A 195 -7.68 -11.06 1.28
C MET A 195 -9.13 -10.60 1.48
N PHE A 196 -9.56 -9.59 0.72
CA PHE A 196 -10.92 -9.06 0.79
C PHE A 196 -11.98 -10.10 0.43
N ASN A 197 -11.67 -11.09 -0.43
CA ASN A 197 -12.59 -12.18 -0.72
C ASN A 197 -12.92 -13.03 0.52
N PHE A 198 -11.96 -13.23 1.44
CA PHE A 198 -12.20 -13.97 2.69
C PHE A 198 -13.03 -13.17 3.69
N ILE A 199 -12.95 -11.83 3.63
CA ILE A 199 -13.74 -10.92 4.46
C ILE A 199 -15.19 -10.92 3.95
N ILE A 200 -15.37 -10.79 2.63
CA ILE A 200 -16.68 -10.86 1.96
C ILE A 200 -17.36 -12.21 2.22
N ALA A 201 -16.62 -13.32 2.16
CA ALA A 201 -17.15 -14.66 2.42
C ALA A 201 -17.65 -14.88 3.86
N LYS A 202 -17.31 -13.97 4.79
CA LYS A 202 -17.80 -13.95 6.19
C LYS A 202 -18.95 -12.96 6.39
N ASP A 203 -19.60 -12.51 5.30
CA ASP A 203 -20.69 -11.53 5.28
C ASP A 203 -20.33 -10.17 5.91
N MET A 204 -19.04 -9.83 5.96
CA MET A 204 -18.55 -8.56 6.48
C MET A 204 -18.68 -7.44 5.44
N CYS A 205 -18.80 -6.20 5.90
CA CYS A 205 -19.01 -5.05 5.03
C CYS A 205 -17.69 -4.59 4.39
N VAL A 206 -17.45 -4.99 3.14
CA VAL A 206 -16.35 -4.47 2.32
C VAL A 206 -16.85 -3.41 1.36
N ARG A 207 -16.19 -2.25 1.36
CA ARG A 207 -16.48 -1.15 0.43
C ARG A 207 -15.28 -0.75 -0.41
N PHE A 208 -15.52 -0.05 -1.50
CA PHE A 208 -14.47 0.70 -2.18
C PHE A 208 -14.68 2.21 -2.01
N LYS A 209 -13.57 2.96 -1.97
CA LYS A 209 -13.56 4.42 -2.07
C LYS A 209 -13.07 4.80 -3.46
N LEU A 210 -13.92 5.42 -4.28
CA LEU A 210 -13.52 5.90 -5.59
C LEU A 210 -12.77 7.24 -5.46
N VAL A 211 -11.62 7.33 -6.13
CA VAL A 211 -10.79 8.53 -6.22
C VAL A 211 -10.43 8.86 -7.67
N GLU A 212 -10.01 10.09 -7.91
CA GLU A 212 -9.64 10.58 -9.25
C GLU A 212 -8.26 10.04 -9.65
N HIS A 213 -8.16 9.49 -10.86
CA HIS A 213 -6.88 9.00 -11.39
C HIS A 213 -5.82 10.11 -11.47
N SER A 214 -6.22 11.34 -11.78
CA SER A 214 -5.32 12.51 -11.89
C SER A 214 -4.71 12.97 -10.57
N ASP A 215 -5.20 12.47 -9.43
CA ASP A 215 -4.61 12.71 -8.11
C ASP A 215 -3.45 11.74 -7.81
N HIS A 216 -3.15 10.78 -8.69
CA HIS A 216 -2.16 9.73 -8.46
C HIS A 216 -0.93 9.87 -9.34
N ILE A 217 0.22 9.51 -8.77
CA ILE A 217 1.48 9.29 -9.48
C ILE A 217 1.95 7.88 -9.11
N PHE A 218 2.07 7.02 -10.12
CA PHE A 218 2.60 5.67 -9.97
C PHE A 218 4.10 5.67 -10.22
N MET A 219 4.84 4.91 -9.42
CA MET A 219 6.31 4.90 -9.39
C MET A 219 6.85 3.48 -9.13
N GLY A 220 6.09 2.45 -9.53
CA GLY A 220 6.33 1.05 -9.21
C GLY A 220 7.26 0.32 -10.18
N THR A 221 7.44 0.89 -11.37
CA THR A 221 8.23 0.35 -12.47
C THR A 221 9.21 1.38 -13.03
N PRO A 222 10.28 0.93 -13.72
CA PRO A 222 11.20 1.84 -14.39
C PRO A 222 10.53 2.76 -15.44
N SER A 223 9.49 2.28 -16.13
CA SER A 223 8.74 3.09 -17.10
C SER A 223 8.02 4.23 -16.39
N GLU A 224 7.21 3.90 -15.38
CA GLU A 224 6.47 4.89 -14.58
C GLU A 224 7.41 5.91 -13.93
N TYR A 225 8.56 5.46 -13.42
CA TYR A 225 9.57 6.38 -12.89
C TYR A 225 10.17 7.30 -13.96
N SER A 226 10.37 6.81 -15.19
CA SER A 226 10.88 7.62 -16.30
C SER A 226 9.83 8.62 -16.79
N ASP A 227 8.57 8.20 -16.87
CA ASP A 227 7.44 9.07 -17.19
C ASP A 227 7.33 10.17 -16.12
N PHE A 228 7.43 9.80 -14.84
CA PHE A 228 7.39 10.74 -13.73
C PHE A 228 8.53 11.76 -13.79
N LEU A 229 9.77 11.33 -14.10
CA LEU A 229 10.90 12.25 -14.29
C LEU A 229 10.67 13.27 -15.41
N GLY A 230 9.87 12.93 -16.42
CA GLY A 230 9.54 13.81 -17.54
C GLY A 230 8.43 14.83 -17.24
N GLU A 231 7.71 14.69 -16.13
CA GLU A 231 6.65 15.62 -15.75
C GLU A 231 7.21 17.00 -15.35
N THR A 232 6.55 18.07 -15.77
CA THR A 232 7.02 19.45 -15.56
C THR A 232 6.22 20.23 -14.51
N ASN A 233 5.09 19.70 -14.06
CA ASN A 233 4.17 20.33 -13.10
C ASN A 233 3.78 19.35 -11.99
N VAL A 234 4.74 19.06 -11.10
CA VAL A 234 4.58 18.11 -9.99
C VAL A 234 4.47 18.82 -8.66
#